data_AF-A0A815BXE4-F1
#
_entry.id   AF-A0A815BXE4-F1
#
_cell.length_a   1.000
_cell.length_b   1.000
_cell.length_c   1.000
_cell.angle_alpha   90.00
_cell.angle_beta   90.00
_cell.angle_gamma   90.00
#
_symmetry.space_group_name_H-M   'P 1'
#
loop_
_entity.id
_entity.type
_entity.pdbx_description
1 polymer ?
#
loop_
_entity_poly.entity_id
_entity_poly.type
_entity_poly.pdbx_seq_one_letter_code
_entity_poly.pdbx_strand_id
1 'polypeptide(L)'
;MYSGVYKLIPGTTYPIAIASGSSISKSFFDGCGAHEQFICGPTCIETCNYKPRICTANCRFGCFCKHRYVRKSNAIGSPCILKRQCSNKKTSSKCGENQVYDQCGSACPRSCKDLFYPQKPKFCTLQCVAGCFCEEGLYRTENGACVQPKECCQGQCEEYTNCGTACPETCDYTPGACTKQCVAGCFCMPTYIRFVFGRMCLGAHQEYQICGSACPLTCADVRHARYFKPCTYQCIPGCFCKRGYTRRSHLRSQCIPDWRC
;
A
#
# COMPACT_ATOMS: atom_id res chain seq x y z
N MET A 1 28.28 17.66 -45.32
CA MET A 1 26.86 17.44 -45.71
C MET A 1 26.79 16.13 -46.46
N TYR A 2 26.47 15.01 -45.79
CA TYR A 2 26.26 13.73 -46.47
C TYR A 2 24.77 13.57 -46.74
N SER A 3 24.39 13.66 -48.02
CA SER A 3 23.03 13.38 -48.49
C SER A 3 22.82 11.86 -48.54
N GLY A 4 22.12 11.31 -47.55
CA GLY A 4 21.67 9.92 -47.57
C GLY A 4 20.40 9.77 -48.41
N VAL A 5 20.36 8.76 -49.29
CA VAL A 5 19.16 8.43 -50.09
C VAL A 5 18.24 7.56 -49.25
N TYR A 6 17.06 8.08 -48.89
CA TYR A 6 16.03 7.34 -48.16
C TYR A 6 15.16 6.56 -49.14
N LYS A 7 15.09 5.23 -49.01
CA LYS A 7 14.10 4.41 -49.73
C LYS A 7 12.99 4.01 -48.78
N LEU A 8 11.78 4.48 -49.05
CA LEU A 8 10.55 4.03 -48.38
C LEU A 8 10.13 2.69 -48.98
N ILE A 9 10.05 1.65 -48.15
CA ILE A 9 9.47 0.36 -48.52
C ILE A 9 7.97 0.42 -48.14
N PRO A 10 7.04 0.15 -49.06
CA PRO A 10 5.62 0.18 -48.76
C PRO A 10 5.29 -0.86 -47.67
N GLY A 11 4.77 -0.39 -46.54
CA GLY A 11 4.36 -1.24 -45.40
C GLY A 11 5.08 -1.00 -44.07
N THR A 12 6.01 -0.04 -43.98
CA THR A 12 6.68 0.32 -42.71
C THR A 12 6.36 1.76 -42.30
N THR A 13 6.00 1.97 -41.03
CA THR A 13 5.60 3.27 -40.47
C THR A 13 6.76 4.16 -40.03
N TYR A 14 8.01 3.74 -40.24
CA TYR A 14 9.20 4.53 -39.88
C TYR A 14 10.32 4.36 -40.93
N PRO A 15 11.02 5.44 -41.34
CA PRO A 15 12.15 5.35 -42.25
C PRO A 15 13.37 4.75 -41.55
N ILE A 16 14.00 3.74 -42.15
CA ILE A 16 15.24 3.14 -41.64
C ILE A 16 16.42 3.73 -42.42
N ALA A 17 17.42 4.26 -41.71
CA ALA A 17 18.68 4.69 -42.29
C ALA A 17 19.53 3.47 -42.65
N ILE A 18 19.84 3.30 -43.93
CA ILE A 18 20.74 2.23 -44.41
C ILE A 18 22.13 2.84 -44.56
N ALA A 19 23.04 2.49 -43.66
CA ALA A 19 24.46 2.75 -43.87
C ALA A 19 25.01 1.76 -44.90
N SER A 20 25.40 2.27 -46.07
CA SER A 20 26.07 1.50 -47.12
C SER A 20 27.46 1.08 -46.65
N GLY A 21 27.67 -0.22 -46.39
CA GLY A 21 29.04 -0.75 -46.25
C GLY A 21 29.28 -1.82 -45.19
N SER A 22 28.26 -2.50 -44.67
CA SER A 22 28.50 -3.67 -43.79
C SER A 22 27.70 -4.86 -44.29
N SER A 23 28.42 -5.90 -44.66
CA SER A 23 27.93 -7.25 -44.91
C SER A 23 27.30 -7.80 -43.62
N ILE A 24 26.08 -7.37 -43.33
CA ILE A 24 25.26 -7.96 -42.27
C ILE A 24 24.76 -9.28 -42.84
N SER A 25 25.17 -10.37 -42.19
CA SER A 25 24.69 -11.71 -42.47
C SER A 25 23.17 -11.72 -42.58
N LYS A 26 22.67 -12.57 -43.48
CA LYS A 26 21.26 -12.81 -43.84
C LYS A 26 20.39 -13.35 -42.67
N SER A 27 20.72 -13.00 -41.42
CA SER A 27 20.19 -13.55 -40.17
C SER A 27 19.62 -12.48 -39.22
N PHE A 28 19.45 -11.22 -39.66
CA PHE A 28 18.90 -10.12 -38.83
C PHE A 28 17.43 -9.80 -39.15
N PHE A 29 16.68 -10.77 -39.65
CA PHE A 29 15.24 -10.65 -39.92
C PHE A 29 14.47 -11.89 -39.41
N ASP A 30 14.80 -12.35 -38.21
CA ASP A 30 13.85 -13.17 -37.46
C ASP A 30 13.01 -12.21 -36.61
N GLY A 31 11.82 -11.89 -37.13
CA GLY A 31 10.81 -11.19 -36.36
C GLY A 31 10.52 -11.92 -35.05
N CYS A 32 10.10 -11.18 -34.02
CA CYS A 32 9.70 -11.79 -32.76
C CYS A 32 8.64 -12.88 -32.97
N GLY A 33 8.64 -13.89 -32.09
CA GLY A 33 7.78 -15.05 -32.21
C GLY A 33 6.27 -14.73 -32.06
N ALA A 34 5.45 -15.76 -32.19
CA ALA A 34 4.00 -15.62 -32.01
C ALA A 34 3.67 -14.97 -30.65
N HIS A 35 2.84 -13.92 -30.69
CA HIS A 35 2.45 -13.12 -29.52
C HIS A 35 3.60 -12.38 -28.80
N GLU A 36 4.72 -12.17 -29.48
CA GLU A 36 5.80 -11.30 -29.04
C GLU A 36 5.83 -9.99 -29.84
N GLN A 37 6.45 -8.96 -29.27
CA GLN A 37 6.69 -7.66 -29.88
C GLN A 37 8.10 -7.18 -29.53
N PHE A 38 8.77 -6.54 -30.48
CA PHE A 38 10.09 -5.96 -30.28
C PHE A 38 9.94 -4.58 -29.62
N ILE A 39 10.29 -4.48 -28.34
CA ILE A 39 10.18 -3.24 -27.55
C ILE A 39 11.38 -3.09 -26.62
N CYS A 40 11.59 -1.89 -26.07
CA CYS A 40 12.42 -1.74 -24.88
C CYS A 40 11.59 -2.15 -23.66
N GLY A 41 11.81 -3.36 -23.16
CA GLY A 41 11.05 -3.93 -22.04
C GLY A 41 11.86 -4.00 -20.75
N PRO A 42 11.22 -4.30 -19.61
CA PRO A 42 11.91 -4.48 -18.34
C PRO A 42 12.89 -5.66 -18.40
N THR A 43 13.95 -5.62 -17.59
CA THR A 43 14.94 -6.72 -17.51
C THR A 43 14.41 -8.00 -16.87
N CYS A 44 13.26 -7.91 -16.19
CA CYS A 44 12.56 -9.06 -15.62
C CYS A 44 11.68 -9.75 -16.68
N ILE A 45 11.42 -11.04 -16.51
CA ILE A 45 10.54 -11.81 -17.39
C ILE A 45 9.38 -12.36 -16.55
N GLU A 46 8.14 -11.97 -16.88
CA GLU A 46 6.94 -12.57 -16.30
C GLU A 46 6.67 -13.93 -16.97
N THR A 47 6.51 -14.98 -16.15
CA THR A 47 6.14 -16.31 -16.61
C THR A 47 4.94 -16.84 -15.84
N CYS A 48 4.38 -17.98 -16.27
CA CYS A 48 3.26 -18.61 -15.57
C CYS A 48 3.52 -18.95 -14.10
N ASN A 49 4.79 -19.13 -13.70
CA ASN A 49 5.19 -19.49 -12.34
C ASN A 49 5.89 -18.35 -11.58
N TYR A 50 6.17 -17.24 -12.25
CA TYR A 50 6.97 -16.15 -11.68
C TYR A 50 6.45 -14.81 -12.16
N LYS A 51 5.87 -14.05 -11.23
CA LYS A 51 5.44 -12.67 -11.45
C LYS A 51 6.37 -11.74 -10.66
N PRO A 52 7.38 -11.12 -11.29
CA PRO A 52 8.30 -10.22 -10.59
C PRO A 52 7.53 -9.00 -10.05
N ARG A 53 7.74 -8.65 -8.77
CA ARG A 53 7.06 -7.51 -8.12
C ARG A 53 7.63 -6.15 -8.55
N ILE A 54 8.94 -6.10 -8.74
CA ILE A 54 9.66 -4.93 -9.22
C ILE A 54 10.60 -5.39 -10.31
N CYS A 55 10.65 -4.61 -11.38
CA CYS A 55 11.59 -4.79 -12.45
C CYS A 55 12.44 -3.53 -12.55
N THR A 56 13.73 -3.69 -12.86
CA THR A 56 14.62 -2.54 -13.04
C THR A 56 14.08 -1.64 -14.15
N ALA A 57 14.12 -0.33 -13.93
CA ALA A 57 13.73 0.67 -14.91
C ALA A 57 14.65 0.69 -16.15
N ASN A 58 15.83 0.07 -16.06
CA ASN A 58 16.73 -0.15 -17.19
C ASN A 58 16.03 -1.06 -18.20
N CYS A 59 15.68 -0.49 -19.34
CA CYS A 59 15.00 -1.23 -20.39
C CYS A 59 16.02 -1.93 -21.29
N ARG A 60 15.72 -3.18 -21.64
CA ARG A 60 16.50 -3.98 -22.59
C ARG A 60 15.69 -4.14 -23.86
N PHE A 61 16.26 -3.79 -25.01
CA PHE A 61 15.64 -4.09 -26.30
C PHE A 61 15.62 -5.60 -26.55
N GLY A 62 14.46 -6.12 -26.97
CA GLY A 62 14.27 -7.54 -27.24
C GLY A 62 12.82 -7.89 -27.52
N CYS A 63 12.55 -9.20 -27.65
CA CYS A 63 11.21 -9.73 -27.85
C CYS A 63 10.50 -9.99 -26.50
N PHE A 64 9.43 -9.25 -26.27
CA PHE A 64 8.60 -9.35 -25.06
C PHE A 64 7.17 -9.79 -25.43
N CYS A 65 6.50 -10.52 -24.53
CA CYS A 65 5.11 -10.89 -24.76
C CYS A 65 4.22 -9.65 -24.89
N LYS A 66 3.27 -9.70 -25.84
CA LYS A 66 2.25 -8.65 -26.01
C LYS A 66 1.36 -8.55 -24.76
N HIS A 67 0.66 -7.43 -24.61
CA HIS A 67 -0.28 -7.24 -23.51
C HIS A 67 -1.28 -8.41 -23.43
N ARG A 68 -1.51 -8.94 -22.21
CA ARG A 68 -2.30 -10.16 -21.88
C ARG A 68 -1.65 -11.52 -22.15
N TYR A 69 -0.41 -11.55 -22.66
CA TYR A 69 0.38 -12.78 -22.80
C TYR A 69 1.52 -12.83 -21.78
N VAL A 70 1.93 -14.04 -21.38
CA VAL A 70 3.07 -14.33 -20.49
C VAL A 70 3.84 -15.53 -21.00
N ARG A 71 5.14 -15.62 -20.70
CA ARG A 71 5.92 -16.79 -21.11
C ARG A 71 5.48 -18.01 -20.32
N LYS A 72 5.30 -19.15 -21.00
CA LYS A 72 4.92 -20.42 -20.35
C LYS A 72 5.90 -20.84 -19.25
N SER A 73 7.20 -20.63 -19.45
CA SER A 73 8.28 -21.01 -18.54
C SER A 73 9.51 -20.10 -18.71
N ASN A 74 10.51 -20.25 -17.84
CA ASN A 74 11.80 -19.55 -17.94
C ASN A 74 12.74 -20.13 -19.03
N ALA A 75 12.32 -21.18 -19.75
CA ALA A 75 13.14 -21.76 -20.81
C ALA A 75 13.37 -20.74 -21.95
N ILE A 76 14.58 -20.73 -22.50
CA ILE A 76 14.92 -19.95 -23.69
C ILE A 76 13.95 -20.31 -24.82
N GLY A 77 13.34 -19.29 -25.44
CA GLY A 77 12.36 -19.48 -26.51
C GLY A 77 10.99 -19.97 -26.05
N SER A 78 10.70 -19.99 -24.73
CA SER A 78 9.38 -20.39 -24.23
C SER A 78 8.27 -19.53 -24.84
N PRO A 79 7.18 -20.14 -25.38
CA PRO A 79 6.13 -19.40 -26.08
C PRO A 79 5.36 -18.47 -25.14
N CYS A 80 4.88 -17.36 -25.69
CA CYS A 80 3.94 -16.45 -25.04
C CYS A 80 2.51 -17.00 -25.18
N ILE A 81 1.89 -17.35 -24.06
CA ILE A 81 0.51 -17.85 -23.99
C ILE A 81 -0.38 -16.85 -23.25
N LEU A 82 -1.70 -16.91 -23.42
CA LEU A 82 -2.60 -16.05 -22.68
C LEU A 82 -2.47 -16.35 -21.18
N LYS A 83 -2.53 -15.31 -20.32
CA LYS A 83 -2.48 -15.50 -18.85
C LYS A 83 -3.48 -16.56 -18.34
N ARG A 84 -4.67 -16.63 -18.94
CA ARG A 84 -5.71 -17.64 -18.61
C ARG A 84 -5.33 -19.09 -18.98
N GLN A 85 -4.36 -19.29 -19.86
CA GLN A 85 -3.89 -20.59 -20.33
C GLN A 85 -2.69 -21.12 -19.54
N CYS A 86 -2.19 -20.36 -18.55
CA CYS A 86 -1.22 -20.91 -17.61
C CYS A 86 -1.85 -22.12 -16.90
N SER A 87 -1.19 -23.28 -17.02
CA SER A 87 -1.66 -24.58 -16.51
C SER A 87 -1.88 -24.61 -14.99
N ASN A 88 -1.53 -23.54 -14.27
CA ASN A 88 -1.67 -23.40 -12.83
C ASN A 88 -3.08 -23.07 -12.35
N LYS A 89 -4.09 -23.00 -13.24
CA LYS A 89 -5.47 -22.77 -12.80
C LYS A 89 -6.15 -24.00 -12.17
N LYS A 90 -5.43 -25.12 -12.00
CA LYS A 90 -5.88 -26.30 -11.23
C LYS A 90 -4.73 -26.98 -10.48
N THR A 91 -4.14 -26.27 -9.51
CA THR A 91 -3.75 -26.93 -8.26
C THR A 91 -4.61 -26.37 -7.13
N SER A 92 -5.93 -26.45 -7.31
CA SER A 92 -6.93 -26.23 -6.25
C SER A 92 -6.90 -27.32 -5.17
N SER A 93 -5.84 -28.14 -5.12
CA SER A 93 -5.66 -29.20 -4.14
C SER A 93 -4.76 -28.80 -2.97
N LYS A 94 -4.15 -27.60 -2.96
CA LYS A 94 -3.31 -27.14 -1.84
C LYS A 94 -3.69 -25.79 -1.23
N CYS A 95 -4.32 -24.89 -1.98
CA CYS A 95 -4.76 -23.59 -1.47
C CYS A 95 -6.27 -23.58 -1.21
N GLY A 96 -6.71 -22.74 -0.28
CA GLY A 96 -8.13 -22.58 0.04
C GLY A 96 -8.91 -21.90 -1.08
N GLU A 97 -10.21 -21.73 -0.87
CA GLU A 97 -11.09 -21.03 -1.80
C GLU A 97 -10.62 -19.59 -2.07
N ASN A 98 -10.69 -19.15 -3.32
CA ASN A 98 -10.25 -17.83 -3.78
C ASN A 98 -8.77 -17.49 -3.48
N GLN A 99 -7.93 -18.52 -3.40
CA GLN A 99 -6.48 -18.39 -3.22
C GLN A 99 -5.71 -19.01 -4.38
N VAL A 100 -4.58 -18.40 -4.71
CA VAL A 100 -3.64 -18.87 -5.72
C VAL A 100 -2.29 -19.08 -5.08
N TYR A 101 -1.66 -20.21 -5.39
CA TYR A 101 -0.28 -20.46 -5.00
C TYR A 101 0.66 -19.59 -5.84
N ASP A 102 1.52 -18.83 -5.16
CA ASP A 102 2.57 -18.02 -5.78
C ASP A 102 3.93 -18.41 -5.18
N GLN A 103 4.94 -18.57 -6.03
CA GLN A 103 6.32 -18.84 -5.60
C GLN A 103 7.04 -17.55 -5.15
N CYS A 104 6.57 -16.38 -5.58
CA CYS A 104 7.08 -15.07 -5.17
C CYS A 104 5.93 -14.11 -4.80
N GLY A 105 5.14 -14.51 -3.81
CA GLY A 105 4.11 -13.63 -3.26
C GLY A 105 4.68 -12.58 -2.29
N SER A 106 3.82 -11.63 -1.92
CA SER A 106 4.17 -10.55 -0.99
C SER A 106 4.38 -11.06 0.44
N ALA A 107 5.49 -10.67 1.08
CA ALA A 107 5.65 -10.82 2.54
C ALA A 107 4.63 -10.04 3.37
N CYS A 108 3.96 -9.06 2.75
CA CYS A 108 2.81 -8.35 3.29
C CYS A 108 1.60 -8.53 2.37
N PRO A 109 0.82 -9.61 2.49
CA PRO A 109 -0.43 -9.74 1.76
C PRO A 109 -1.41 -8.63 2.16
N ARG A 110 -2.27 -8.23 1.22
CA ARG A 110 -3.38 -7.32 1.52
C ARG A 110 -4.39 -8.01 2.44
N SER A 111 -4.86 -7.27 3.43
CA SER A 111 -5.75 -7.73 4.49
C SER A 111 -6.88 -6.74 4.69
N CYS A 112 -8.03 -7.16 5.21
CA CYS A 112 -9.14 -6.24 5.47
C CYS A 112 -8.71 -5.06 6.38
N LYS A 113 -7.75 -5.27 7.30
CA LYS A 113 -7.15 -4.19 8.13
C LYS A 113 -6.55 -3.03 7.33
N ASP A 114 -6.08 -3.29 6.11
CA ASP A 114 -5.55 -2.24 5.22
C ASP A 114 -6.63 -1.24 4.80
N LEU A 115 -7.88 -1.70 4.67
CA LEU A 115 -8.99 -0.88 4.22
C LEU A 115 -9.50 0.06 5.32
N PHE A 116 -9.32 -0.30 6.60
CA PHE A 116 -9.72 0.56 7.73
C PHE A 116 -8.72 1.69 8.02
N TYR A 117 -7.48 1.55 7.55
CA TYR A 117 -6.42 2.53 7.75
C TYR A 117 -5.65 2.84 6.44
N PRO A 118 -6.35 3.30 5.38
CA PRO A 118 -5.75 3.46 4.05
C PRO A 118 -4.61 4.49 4.03
N GLN A 119 -4.60 5.43 4.98
CA GLN A 119 -3.55 6.44 5.15
C GLN A 119 -2.31 5.93 5.88
N LYS A 120 -2.33 4.72 6.47
CA LYS A 120 -1.20 4.16 7.20
C LYS A 120 -0.38 3.26 6.27
N PRO A 121 0.74 3.74 5.69
CA PRO A 121 1.55 2.90 4.83
C PRO A 121 2.10 1.72 5.64
N LYS A 122 1.91 0.51 5.11
CA LYS A 122 2.62 -0.67 5.61
C LYS A 122 4.01 -0.71 5.01
N PHE A 123 5.02 -0.74 5.87
CA PHE A 123 6.38 -1.03 5.45
C PHE A 123 6.50 -2.52 5.12
N CYS A 124 6.86 -2.81 3.88
CA CYS A 124 6.92 -4.17 3.37
C CYS A 124 8.24 -4.41 2.67
N THR A 125 8.89 -5.50 3.03
CA THR A 125 10.13 -5.91 2.38
C THR A 125 9.85 -6.40 0.96
N LEU A 126 10.87 -6.34 0.12
CA LEU A 126 10.81 -6.82 -1.26
C LEU A 126 11.04 -8.33 -1.39
N GLN A 127 11.11 -9.05 -0.26
CA GLN A 127 11.36 -10.48 -0.28
C GLN A 127 10.18 -11.25 -0.91
N CYS A 128 10.51 -12.25 -1.72
CA CYS A 128 9.57 -13.23 -2.22
C CYS A 128 9.24 -14.23 -1.11
N VAL A 129 7.96 -14.46 -0.84
CA VAL A 129 7.51 -15.56 0.02
C VAL A 129 6.65 -16.50 -0.81
N ALA A 130 6.99 -17.79 -0.83
CA ALA A 130 6.18 -18.81 -1.49
C ALA A 130 5.00 -19.21 -0.60
N GLY A 131 3.81 -19.36 -1.17
CA GLY A 131 2.61 -19.74 -0.43
C GLY A 131 1.30 -19.48 -1.15
N CYS A 132 0.19 -19.63 -0.43
CA CYS A 132 -1.15 -19.31 -0.93
C CYS A 132 -1.50 -17.85 -0.62
N PHE A 133 -1.88 -17.10 -1.64
CA PHE A 133 -2.26 -15.69 -1.54
C PHE A 133 -3.66 -15.49 -2.10
N CYS A 134 -4.38 -14.48 -1.61
CA CYS A 134 -5.67 -14.13 -2.17
C CYS A 134 -5.55 -13.76 -3.64
N GLU A 135 -6.55 -14.16 -4.43
CA GLU A 135 -6.67 -13.73 -5.82
C GLU A 135 -6.64 -12.20 -5.96
N GLU A 136 -6.28 -11.73 -7.15
CA GLU A 136 -6.14 -10.30 -7.43
C GLU A 136 -7.45 -9.55 -7.15
N GLY A 137 -7.37 -8.52 -6.30
CA GLY A 137 -8.52 -7.70 -5.89
C GLY A 137 -9.18 -8.15 -4.57
N LEU A 138 -8.85 -9.33 -4.06
CA LEU A 138 -9.38 -9.83 -2.79
C LEU A 138 -8.48 -9.47 -1.60
N TYR A 139 -9.10 -9.43 -0.42
CA TYR A 139 -8.46 -9.08 0.84
C TYR A 139 -8.55 -10.25 1.83
N ARG A 140 -7.45 -10.50 2.54
CA ARG A 140 -7.41 -11.56 3.55
C ARG A 140 -8.07 -11.10 4.85
N THR A 141 -9.01 -11.89 5.36
CA THR A 141 -9.60 -11.72 6.69
C THR A 141 -8.67 -12.27 7.79
N GLU A 142 -8.97 -11.98 9.06
CA GLU A 142 -8.22 -12.56 10.19
C GLU A 142 -8.29 -14.09 10.23
N ASN A 143 -9.42 -14.66 9.79
CA ASN A 143 -9.65 -16.10 9.71
C ASN A 143 -8.97 -16.76 8.49
N GLY A 144 -8.28 -15.98 7.66
CA GLY A 144 -7.55 -16.47 6.49
C GLY A 144 -8.37 -16.63 5.21
N ALA A 145 -9.66 -16.30 5.24
CA ALA A 145 -10.50 -16.27 4.04
C ALA A 145 -10.16 -15.07 3.13
N CYS A 146 -10.39 -15.22 1.83
CA CYS A 146 -10.19 -14.16 0.85
C CYS A 146 -11.54 -13.65 0.36
N VAL A 147 -11.82 -12.37 0.63
CA VAL A 147 -13.13 -11.76 0.40
C VAL A 147 -13.02 -10.49 -0.43
N GLN A 148 -14.13 -10.04 -1.02
CA GLN A 148 -14.18 -8.76 -1.72
C GLN A 148 -14.02 -7.60 -0.74
N PRO A 149 -13.53 -6.43 -1.20
CA PRO A 149 -13.33 -5.26 -0.34
C PRO A 149 -14.61 -4.83 0.40
N LYS A 150 -15.77 -4.98 -0.22
CA LYS A 150 -17.08 -4.66 0.37
C LYS A 150 -17.41 -5.54 1.58
N GLU A 151 -17.02 -6.81 1.54
CA GLU A 151 -17.25 -7.77 2.62
C GLU A 151 -16.36 -7.47 3.84
N CYS A 152 -15.22 -6.80 3.65
CA CYS A 152 -14.37 -6.37 4.76
C CYS A 152 -15.05 -5.32 5.66
N CYS A 153 -15.94 -4.48 5.13
CA CYS A 153 -16.54 -3.37 5.87
C CYS A 153 -17.93 -3.70 6.46
N GLN A 154 -18.41 -4.94 6.31
CA GLN A 154 -19.75 -5.33 6.79
C GLN A 154 -19.85 -5.31 8.32
N GLY A 155 -20.93 -4.73 8.84
CA GLY A 155 -21.30 -4.80 10.27
C GLY A 155 -20.72 -3.70 11.17
N GLN A 156 -20.09 -2.65 10.62
CA GLN A 156 -19.37 -1.64 11.43
C GLN A 156 -19.72 -0.18 11.09
N CYS A 157 -20.96 0.13 10.70
CA CYS A 157 -21.38 1.50 10.30
C CYS A 157 -20.51 2.12 9.18
N GLU A 158 -19.85 1.27 8.39
CA GLU A 158 -18.86 1.64 7.40
C GLU A 158 -19.17 1.01 6.05
N GLU A 159 -18.78 1.71 4.98
CA GLU A 159 -18.93 1.26 3.61
C GLU A 159 -17.60 1.35 2.87
N TYR A 160 -17.36 0.38 1.99
CA TYR A 160 -16.23 0.42 1.08
C TYR A 160 -16.48 1.40 -0.07
N THR A 161 -15.56 2.34 -0.27
CA THR A 161 -15.48 3.14 -1.51
C THR A 161 -14.07 3.15 -2.07
N ASN A 162 -13.97 3.29 -3.39
CA ASN A 162 -12.70 3.48 -4.09
C ASN A 162 -12.19 4.93 -4.04
N CYS A 163 -13.05 5.88 -3.68
CA CYS A 163 -12.70 7.28 -3.46
C CYS A 163 -13.35 7.78 -2.16
N GLY A 164 -12.66 7.57 -1.04
CA GLY A 164 -12.92 8.24 0.22
C GLY A 164 -11.86 9.29 0.55
N THR A 165 -12.07 9.99 1.66
CA THR A 165 -11.15 11.03 2.16
C THR A 165 -9.84 10.43 2.69
N ALA A 166 -8.72 11.08 2.39
CA ALA A 166 -7.42 10.70 2.97
C ALA A 166 -7.27 11.14 4.44
N CYS A 167 -8.15 12.00 4.93
CA CYS A 167 -8.15 12.51 6.30
C CYS A 167 -9.53 12.28 6.93
N PRO A 168 -9.88 11.04 7.30
CA PRO A 168 -11.13 10.79 8.01
C PRO A 168 -11.08 11.46 9.38
N GLU A 169 -12.18 12.14 9.74
CA GLU A 169 -12.36 12.69 11.08
C GLU A 169 -12.60 11.56 12.09
N THR A 170 -12.25 11.83 13.35
CA THR A 170 -12.58 10.97 14.49
C THR A 170 -13.13 11.83 15.62
N CYS A 171 -13.77 11.25 16.63
CA CYS A 171 -14.29 12.01 17.78
C CYS A 171 -13.23 12.93 18.44
N ASP A 172 -11.95 12.55 18.38
CA ASP A 172 -10.84 13.24 19.04
C ASP A 172 -9.92 13.99 18.06
N TYR A 173 -10.23 13.97 16.76
CA TYR A 173 -9.38 14.57 15.74
C TYR A 173 -10.18 15.06 14.54
N THR A 174 -10.15 16.37 14.35
CA THR A 174 -10.59 17.05 13.14
C THR A 174 -9.36 17.49 12.34
N PRO A 175 -9.18 17.02 11.08
CA PRO A 175 -8.08 17.47 10.24
C PRO A 175 -8.26 18.93 9.85
N GLY A 176 -7.25 19.78 10.09
CA GLY A 176 -7.31 21.19 9.72
C GLY A 176 -7.23 21.41 8.19
N ALA A 177 -6.19 20.89 7.55
CA ALA A 177 -6.04 20.92 6.09
C ALA A 177 -6.01 19.49 5.56
N CYS A 178 -6.88 19.18 4.59
CA CYS A 178 -6.90 17.89 3.92
C CYS A 178 -6.73 18.05 2.42
N THR A 179 -5.93 17.17 1.85
CA THR A 179 -5.64 17.10 0.43
C THR A 179 -6.76 16.35 -0.31
N LYS A 180 -7.06 16.72 -1.55
CA LYS A 180 -8.22 16.22 -2.32
C LYS A 180 -8.02 14.83 -2.98
N GLN A 181 -6.99 14.07 -2.64
CA GLN A 181 -6.80 12.75 -3.24
C GLN A 181 -7.85 11.74 -2.76
N CYS A 182 -8.31 10.92 -3.70
CA CYS A 182 -9.12 9.74 -3.41
C CYS A 182 -8.24 8.64 -2.82
N VAL A 183 -8.68 8.03 -1.73
CA VAL A 183 -8.12 6.78 -1.21
C VAL A 183 -9.20 5.71 -1.13
N ALA A 184 -8.88 4.48 -1.52
CA ALA A 184 -9.80 3.34 -1.41
C ALA A 184 -9.74 2.74 0.00
N GLY A 185 -10.88 2.40 0.58
CA GLY A 185 -10.97 1.96 1.98
C GLY A 185 -12.40 1.80 2.49
N CYS A 186 -12.51 1.39 3.74
CA CYS A 186 -13.75 1.43 4.53
C CYS A 186 -13.87 2.83 5.15
N PHE A 187 -15.00 3.49 4.96
CA PHE A 187 -15.27 4.81 5.52
C PHE A 187 -16.62 4.82 6.22
N CYS A 188 -16.76 5.66 7.25
CA CYS A 188 -18.04 5.81 7.91
C CYS A 188 -19.12 6.21 6.91
N MET A 189 -20.30 5.60 7.08
CA MET A 189 -21.51 6.10 6.41
C MET A 189 -21.78 7.56 6.84
N PRO A 190 -22.54 8.33 6.05
CA PRO A 190 -22.94 9.69 6.43
C PRO A 190 -23.51 9.70 7.84
N THR A 191 -23.15 10.73 8.63
CA THR A 191 -23.50 10.92 10.05
C THR A 191 -22.75 10.07 11.08
N TYR A 192 -21.93 9.10 10.66
CA TYR A 192 -21.05 8.35 11.55
C TYR A 192 -19.63 8.90 11.52
N ILE A 193 -18.94 8.86 12.66
CA ILE A 193 -17.54 9.27 12.79
C ILE A 193 -16.78 8.16 13.53
N ARG A 194 -15.55 7.84 13.09
CA ARG A 194 -14.78 6.75 13.70
C ARG A 194 -14.39 7.12 15.13
N PHE A 195 -14.52 6.16 16.03
CA PHE A 195 -14.00 6.24 17.39
C PHE A 195 -12.69 5.45 17.50
N VAL A 196 -11.62 6.05 18.02
CA VAL A 196 -10.34 5.37 18.19
C VAL A 196 -10.22 4.86 19.62
N PHE A 197 -10.49 3.56 19.82
CA PHE A 197 -10.28 2.90 21.12
C PHE A 197 -8.82 3.11 21.60
N GLY A 198 -8.66 3.70 22.79
CA GLY A 198 -7.36 4.06 23.38
C GLY A 198 -7.06 5.56 23.49
N ARG A 199 -7.89 6.42 22.87
CA ARG A 199 -7.85 7.89 23.05
C ARG A 199 -8.96 8.43 23.94
N MET A 200 -9.65 7.54 24.66
CA MET A 200 -10.68 7.87 25.63
C MET A 200 -10.09 7.95 27.03
N CYS A 201 -10.30 9.07 27.70
CA CYS A 201 -9.97 9.21 29.10
C CYS A 201 -11.15 8.81 29.97
N LEU A 202 -10.97 7.76 30.77
CA LEU A 202 -12.02 7.24 31.67
C LEU A 202 -12.20 8.10 32.93
N GLY A 203 -11.26 9.01 33.22
CA GLY A 203 -11.31 9.87 34.39
C GLY A 203 -12.15 11.13 34.18
N ALA A 204 -12.94 11.51 35.18
CA ALA A 204 -13.66 12.79 35.18
C ALA A 204 -12.68 13.97 35.02
N HIS A 205 -13.09 14.96 34.21
CA HIS A 205 -12.30 16.15 33.89
C HIS A 205 -10.94 15.88 33.26
N GLN A 206 -10.80 14.72 32.59
CA GLN A 206 -9.67 14.45 31.72
C GLN A 206 -10.05 14.70 30.25
N GLU A 207 -9.04 14.97 29.45
CA GLU A 207 -9.09 15.04 28.00
C GLU A 207 -7.83 14.36 27.43
N TYR A 208 -7.99 13.70 26.27
CA TYR A 208 -6.85 13.09 25.60
C TYR A 208 -6.15 14.16 24.78
N GLN A 209 -4.84 14.26 24.93
CA GLN A 209 -4.01 15.14 24.11
C GLN A 209 -3.00 14.28 23.34
N ILE A 210 -2.84 14.57 22.04
CA ILE A 210 -1.84 13.93 21.19
C ILE A 210 -0.43 14.44 21.54
N CYS A 211 -0.34 15.68 22.04
CA CYS A 211 0.87 16.26 22.60
C CYS A 211 0.50 16.93 23.93
N GLY A 212 0.64 16.20 25.04
CA GLY A 212 0.61 16.78 26.38
C GLY A 212 2.01 16.87 26.99
N SER A 213 2.10 17.52 28.15
CA SER A 213 3.35 17.67 28.89
C SER A 213 3.87 16.33 29.40
N ALA A 214 5.18 16.09 29.25
CA ALA A 214 5.86 14.94 29.86
C ALA A 214 5.82 14.95 31.39
N CYS A 215 5.56 16.11 32.00
CA CYS A 215 5.54 16.32 33.43
C CYS A 215 4.28 17.11 33.81
N PRO A 216 3.10 16.47 33.82
CA PRO A 216 1.87 17.15 34.22
C PRO A 216 2.00 17.69 35.65
N LEU A 217 1.43 18.87 35.88
CA LEU A 217 1.38 19.51 37.19
C LEU A 217 0.44 18.73 38.12
N THR A 218 0.82 18.70 39.39
CA THR A 218 0.01 18.18 40.50
C THR A 218 -0.27 19.27 41.52
N CYS A 219 -1.23 19.07 42.43
CA CYS A 219 -1.49 20.04 43.49
C CYS A 219 -0.26 20.31 44.38
N ALA A 220 0.64 19.35 44.52
CA ALA A 220 1.90 19.55 45.25
C ALA A 220 2.81 20.57 44.55
N ASP A 221 2.81 20.60 43.21
CA ASP A 221 3.56 21.55 42.41
C ASP A 221 2.94 22.95 42.48
N VAL A 222 1.60 23.05 42.43
CA VAL A 222 0.87 24.32 42.52
C VAL A 222 1.08 25.01 43.88
N ARG A 223 1.08 24.24 44.98
CA ARG A 223 1.33 24.76 46.33
C ARG A 223 2.77 25.22 46.55
N HIS A 224 3.72 24.66 45.81
CA HIS A 224 5.14 25.00 45.88
C HIS A 224 5.60 25.72 44.62
N ALA A 225 4.90 26.80 44.24
CA ALA A 225 5.16 27.60 43.03
C ALA A 225 6.59 28.18 42.90
N ARG A 226 7.47 28.00 43.90
CA ARG A 226 8.89 28.39 43.86
C ARG A 226 9.83 27.28 43.38
N TYR A 227 9.35 26.05 43.19
CA TYR A 227 10.17 24.93 42.70
C TYR A 227 10.02 24.82 41.18
N PHE A 228 11.09 25.14 40.45
CA PHE A 228 11.15 24.88 39.02
C PHE A 228 11.22 23.37 38.80
N LYS A 229 10.13 22.78 38.31
CA LYS A 229 10.08 21.37 37.93
C LYS A 229 10.68 21.22 36.54
N PRO A 230 11.92 20.70 36.41
CA PRO A 230 12.52 20.50 35.11
C PRO A 230 11.68 19.50 34.32
N CYS A 231 11.35 19.85 33.08
CA CYS A 231 10.62 18.97 32.19
C CYS A 231 11.23 18.95 30.80
N THR A 232 11.23 17.78 30.18
CA THR A 232 11.61 17.63 28.78
C THR A 232 10.52 18.20 27.87
N TYR A 233 10.89 18.87 26.78
CA TYR A 233 9.96 19.37 25.76
C TYR A 233 9.33 18.28 24.87
N GLN A 234 9.38 17.02 25.30
CA GLN A 234 8.79 15.91 24.56
C GLN A 234 7.27 15.94 24.69
N CYS A 235 6.58 15.87 23.55
CA CYS A 235 5.14 15.63 23.49
C CYS A 235 4.84 14.20 23.91
N ILE A 236 4.06 14.01 24.98
CA ILE A 236 3.57 12.68 25.38
C ILE A 236 2.07 12.58 25.06
N PRO A 237 1.65 11.63 24.21
CA PRO A 237 0.23 11.36 24.01
C PRO A 237 -0.37 10.70 25.25
N GLY A 238 -1.56 11.12 25.68
CA GLY A 238 -2.21 10.53 26.86
C GLY A 238 -3.35 11.37 27.44
N CYS A 239 -3.79 10.98 28.63
CA CYS A 239 -4.89 11.64 29.36
C CYS A 239 -4.38 12.68 30.35
N PHE A 240 -4.78 13.92 30.11
CA PHE A 240 -4.40 15.11 30.88
C PHE A 240 -5.64 15.76 31.48
N CYS A 241 -5.45 16.56 32.54
CA CYS A 241 -6.58 17.29 33.11
C CYS A 241 -6.98 18.44 32.18
N LYS A 242 -8.29 18.64 32.03
CA LYS A 242 -8.85 19.79 31.31
C LYS A 242 -8.37 21.09 31.96
N ARG A 243 -8.32 22.17 31.18
CA ARG A 243 -8.01 23.52 31.69
C ARG A 243 -8.90 23.87 32.90
N GLY A 244 -8.31 24.37 33.98
CA GLY A 244 -8.99 24.65 35.25
C GLY A 244 -9.00 23.48 36.25
N TYR A 245 -8.38 22.35 35.89
CA TYR A 245 -8.23 21.19 36.74
C TYR A 245 -6.76 20.73 36.79
N THR A 246 -6.32 20.32 37.98
CA THR A 246 -4.98 19.84 38.26
C THR A 246 -5.02 18.43 38.84
N ARG A 247 -3.99 17.61 38.55
CA ARG A 247 -3.91 16.26 39.13
C ARG A 247 -3.73 16.35 40.64
N ARG A 248 -4.53 15.58 41.38
CA ARG A 248 -4.43 15.52 42.84
C ARG A 248 -3.06 15.00 43.33
N SER A 249 -2.51 13.99 42.66
CA SER A 249 -1.22 13.36 43.03
C SER A 249 -0.63 12.58 41.85
N HIS A 250 0.67 12.31 41.87
CA HIS A 250 1.36 11.45 40.89
C HIS A 250 0.79 10.02 40.82
N LEU A 251 0.28 9.51 41.93
CA LEU A 251 -0.24 8.14 42.04
C LEU A 251 -1.73 8.02 41.70
N ARG A 252 -2.46 9.13 41.57
CA ARG A 252 -3.90 9.14 41.31
C ARG A 252 -4.21 10.02 40.12
N SER A 253 -4.80 9.43 39.07
CA SER A 253 -5.27 10.13 37.87
C SER A 253 -6.53 10.99 38.13
N GLN A 254 -6.81 11.41 39.36
CA GLN A 254 -7.98 12.23 39.67
C GLN A 254 -7.66 13.72 39.40
N CYS A 255 -8.40 14.33 38.49
CA CYS A 255 -8.36 15.76 38.22
C CYS A 255 -9.34 16.48 39.14
N ILE A 256 -8.87 17.46 39.90
CA ILE A 256 -9.71 18.31 40.76
C ILE A 256 -9.57 19.76 40.32
N PRO A 257 -10.58 20.61 40.56
CA PRO A 257 -10.49 22.03 40.22
C PRO A 257 -9.27 22.68 40.86
N ASP A 258 -8.61 23.59 40.15
CA ASP A 258 -7.34 24.20 40.57
C ASP A 258 -7.44 24.89 41.95
N TRP A 259 -8.60 25.48 42.28
CA TRP A 259 -8.88 26.13 43.57
C TRP A 259 -9.05 25.15 44.75
N ARG A 260 -9.10 23.84 44.49
CA ARG A 260 -9.08 22.79 45.52
C ARG A 260 -7.70 22.21 45.76
N CYS A 261 -6.71 22.62 44.95
CA CYS A 261 -5.33 22.59 45.38
C CYS A 261 -5.12 23.74 46.38
#